data_AF-A0A800M3Y7-F1
#
_entry.id   AF-A0A800M3Y7-F1
#
_cell.length_a   1.000
_cell.length_b   1.000
_cell.length_c   1.000
_cell.angle_alpha   90.00
_cell.angle_beta   90.00
_cell.angle_gamma   90.00
#
_symmetry.space_group_name_H-M   'P 1'
#
loop_
_entity.id
_entity.type
_entity.pdbx_description
1 polymer ?
#
loop_
_entity_poly.entity_id
_entity_poly.type
_entity_poly.pdbx_seq_one_letter_code
_entity_poly.pdbx_strand_id
1 'polypeptide(L)'
;MDDSRSQTFATSSGLVTIHSSPSRPRSAKRLEGRHHAFLAAHWLELKAASHGGYQEYGPGAVVLWRESRPRRWRPRPFESERLWYATQLHSLPGGGGVRFDGWEARLIETYEPSREAVIVLVEADRLAGYLVRGPLPPAAAREQSGTGLN
;
A
#
# COMPACT_ATOMS: atom_id res chain seq x y z
N MET A 1 -8.68 -5.52 21.32
CA MET A 1 -8.81 -6.41 20.16
C MET A 1 -9.03 -5.52 18.96
N ASP A 2 -8.06 -5.45 18.05
CA ASP A 2 -8.09 -4.54 16.90
C ASP A 2 -9.09 -5.03 15.85
N ASP A 3 -10.19 -4.30 15.64
CA ASP A 3 -11.26 -4.57 14.67
C ASP A 3 -10.80 -4.29 13.22
N SER A 4 -9.66 -4.82 12.81
CA SER A 4 -9.20 -4.70 11.42
C SER A 4 -10.20 -5.39 10.49
N ARG A 5 -10.72 -4.64 9.51
CA ARG A 5 -11.60 -5.20 8.49
C ARG A 5 -10.72 -5.86 7.43
N SER A 6 -10.86 -7.16 7.22
CA SER A 6 -10.05 -7.91 6.26
C SER A 6 -10.88 -8.45 5.10
N GLN A 7 -10.24 -8.58 3.93
CA GLN A 7 -10.82 -9.22 2.76
C GLN A 7 -9.74 -10.01 2.02
N THR A 8 -10.09 -11.22 1.58
CA THR A 8 -9.19 -12.11 0.82
C THR A 8 -9.62 -12.20 -0.64
N PHE A 9 -8.65 -12.16 -1.54
CA PHE A 9 -8.82 -12.20 -2.98
C PHE A 9 -8.04 -13.38 -3.56
N ALA A 10 -8.66 -14.11 -4.49
CA ALA A 10 -7.96 -15.08 -5.32
C ALA A 10 -7.33 -14.36 -6.50
N THR A 11 -6.02 -14.55 -6.70
CA THR A 11 -5.26 -14.02 -7.82
C THR A 11 -4.59 -15.17 -8.57
N SER A 12 -3.98 -14.86 -9.72
CA SER A 12 -3.18 -15.84 -10.47
C SER A 12 -1.95 -16.34 -9.71
N SER A 13 -1.48 -15.60 -8.70
CA SER A 13 -0.32 -15.96 -7.88
C SER A 13 -0.68 -16.61 -6.55
N GLY A 14 -1.95 -16.55 -6.13
CA GLY A 14 -2.46 -17.19 -4.92
C GLY A 14 -3.47 -16.32 -4.17
N LEU A 15 -3.61 -16.54 -2.87
CA LEU A 15 -4.54 -15.79 -2.03
C LEU A 15 -3.87 -14.55 -1.44
N VAL A 16 -4.46 -13.38 -1.69
CA VAL A 16 -4.01 -12.10 -1.12
C VAL A 16 -5.03 -11.61 -0.10
N THR A 17 -4.60 -11.44 1.15
CA THR A 17 -5.43 -10.91 2.24
C THR A 17 -5.04 -9.46 2.52
N ILE A 18 -6.04 -8.59 2.54
CA ILE A 18 -5.88 -7.14 2.71
C ILE A 18 -6.64 -6.72 3.96
N HIS A 19 -5.93 -6.12 4.91
CA HIS A 19 -6.50 -5.52 6.10
C HIS A 19 -6.60 -4.01 5.91
N SER A 20 -7.74 -3.47 6.30
CA SER A 20 -8.06 -2.05 6.30
C SER A 20 -8.19 -1.52 7.73
N SER A 21 -7.94 -0.22 7.89
CA SER A 21 -8.19 0.49 9.13
C SER A 21 -9.64 0.31 9.63
N PRO A 22 -9.84 0.06 10.94
CA PRO A 22 -11.15 -0.18 11.55
C PRO A 22 -12.12 1.00 11.39
N SER A 23 -11.61 2.23 11.43
CA SER A 23 -12.38 3.45 11.71
C SER A 23 -12.79 4.25 10.47
N ARG A 24 -12.74 3.68 9.26
CA ARG A 24 -13.10 4.43 8.04
C ARG A 24 -14.61 4.70 7.90
N PRO A 25 -14.99 5.91 7.46
CA PRO A 25 -16.38 6.24 7.15
C PRO A 25 -16.97 5.30 6.09
N ARG A 26 -18.27 4.98 6.20
CA ARG A 26 -18.99 4.14 5.22
C ARG A 26 -18.92 4.69 3.79
N SER A 27 -18.81 6.01 3.63
CA SER A 27 -18.65 6.67 2.33
C SER A 27 -17.34 6.29 1.61
N ALA A 28 -16.34 5.78 2.33
CA ALA A 28 -15.09 5.28 1.77
C ALA A 28 -15.18 3.85 1.20
N LYS A 29 -16.28 3.11 1.43
CA LYS A 29 -16.39 1.69 1.07
C LYS A 29 -16.19 1.39 -0.42
N ARG A 30 -16.72 2.25 -1.31
CA ARG A 30 -16.52 2.09 -2.77
C ARG A 30 -15.06 2.31 -3.18
N LEU A 31 -14.39 3.24 -2.52
CA LEU A 31 -12.98 3.54 -2.77
C LEU A 31 -12.09 2.43 -2.22
N GLU A 32 -12.39 1.92 -1.04
CA GLU A 32 -11.74 0.77 -0.42
C GLU A 32 -11.80 -0.47 -1.31
N GLY A 33 -12.98 -0.80 -1.87
CA GLY A 33 -13.09 -1.92 -2.81
C GLY A 33 -12.22 -1.78 -4.06
N ARG A 34 -12.05 -0.55 -4.57
CA ARG A 34 -11.11 -0.29 -5.68
C ARG A 34 -9.65 -0.47 -5.26
N HIS A 35 -9.30 0.00 -4.07
CA HIS A 35 -7.95 -0.14 -3.53
C HIS A 35 -7.63 -1.63 -3.35
N HIS A 36 -8.56 -2.39 -2.78
CA HIS A 36 -8.38 -3.83 -2.60
C HIS A 36 -8.17 -4.57 -3.93
N ALA A 37 -9.00 -4.28 -4.95
CA ALA A 37 -8.85 -4.87 -6.27
C ALA A 37 -7.48 -4.59 -6.89
N PHE A 38 -6.99 -3.35 -6.77
CA PHE A 38 -5.66 -2.98 -7.25
C PHE A 38 -4.55 -3.68 -6.46
N LEU A 39 -4.59 -3.64 -5.13
CA LEU A 39 -3.59 -4.27 -4.26
C LEU A 39 -3.49 -5.77 -4.53
N ALA A 40 -4.62 -6.45 -4.74
CA ALA A 40 -4.64 -7.86 -5.12
C ALA A 40 -4.02 -8.09 -6.51
N ALA A 41 -4.37 -7.27 -7.50
CA ALA A 41 -3.86 -7.40 -8.87
C ALA A 41 -2.34 -7.15 -8.97
N HIS A 42 -1.80 -6.23 -8.17
CA HIS A 42 -0.39 -5.81 -8.21
C HIS A 42 0.44 -6.35 -7.03
N TRP A 43 -0.06 -7.35 -6.31
CA TRP A 43 0.55 -7.79 -5.06
C TRP A 43 2.03 -8.15 -5.19
N LEU A 44 2.42 -8.87 -6.25
CA LEU A 44 3.81 -9.32 -6.41
C LEU A 44 4.78 -8.15 -6.61
N GLU A 45 4.39 -7.14 -7.40
CA GLU A 45 5.18 -5.92 -7.64
C GLU A 45 5.32 -5.10 -6.36
N LEU A 46 4.20 -4.89 -5.66
CA LEU A 46 4.18 -4.15 -4.40
C LEU A 46 4.99 -4.86 -3.31
N LYS A 47 4.91 -6.19 -3.25
CA LYS A 47 5.68 -6.97 -2.29
C LYS A 47 7.17 -6.96 -2.61
N ALA A 48 7.54 -6.97 -3.89
CA ALA A 48 8.94 -6.84 -4.31
C ALA A 48 9.50 -5.47 -3.94
N ALA A 49 8.76 -4.39 -4.21
CA ALA A 49 9.14 -3.04 -3.80
C ALA A 49 9.26 -2.88 -2.28
N SER A 50 8.30 -3.42 -1.53
CA SER A 50 8.35 -3.43 -0.06
C SER A 50 9.57 -4.19 0.46
N HIS A 51 9.91 -5.34 -0.15
CA HIS A 51 11.08 -6.11 0.23
C HIS A 51 12.39 -5.37 -0.09
N GLY A 52 12.50 -4.78 -1.28
CA GLY A 52 13.67 -3.99 -1.68
C GLY A 52 13.90 -2.81 -0.75
N GLY A 53 12.86 -2.01 -0.50
CA GLY A 53 12.94 -0.89 0.42
C GLY A 53 13.28 -1.31 1.86
N TYR A 54 12.76 -2.46 2.32
CA TYR A 54 13.10 -3.00 3.64
C TYR A 54 14.57 -3.39 3.75
N GLN A 55 15.13 -4.03 2.72
CA GLN A 55 16.55 -4.42 2.72
C GLN A 55 17.48 -3.22 2.76
N GLU A 56 17.11 -2.13 2.09
CA GLU A 56 17.97 -0.94 1.95
C GLU A 56 17.79 0.06 3.11
N TYR A 57 16.56 0.26 3.58
CA TYR A 57 16.21 1.34 4.51
C TYR A 57 15.60 0.86 5.84
N GLY A 58 15.31 -0.44 5.99
CA GLY A 58 14.64 -0.99 7.17
C GLY A 58 13.11 -0.87 7.13
N PRO A 59 12.40 -1.09 8.26
CA PRO A 59 10.94 -1.09 8.33
C PRO A 59 10.32 0.19 7.74
N GLY A 60 9.25 0.01 6.95
CA GLY A 60 8.63 1.11 6.23
C GLY A 60 7.42 0.68 5.42
N ALA A 61 6.89 1.61 4.64
CA ALA A 61 5.71 1.42 3.82
C ALA A 61 5.98 1.77 2.36
N VAL A 62 5.34 1.03 1.46
CA VAL A 62 5.25 1.42 0.05
C VAL A 62 4.16 2.46 -0.08
N VAL A 63 4.52 3.62 -0.58
CA VAL A 63 3.61 4.74 -0.82
C VAL A 63 3.31 4.81 -2.31
N LEU A 64 2.02 4.79 -2.64
CA LEU A 64 1.51 4.98 -3.98
C LEU A 64 0.79 6.32 -4.04
N TRP A 65 1.36 7.25 -4.80
CA TRP A 65 0.79 8.57 -4.99
C TRP A 65 -0.02 8.62 -6.28
N ARG A 66 -1.24 9.18 -6.22
CA ARG A 66 -2.00 9.57 -7.40
C ARG A 66 -2.28 11.06 -7.42
N GLU A 67 -1.87 11.73 -8.48
CA GLU A 67 -2.13 13.17 -8.64
C GLU A 67 -3.62 13.40 -8.99
N SER A 68 -4.16 14.53 -8.54
CA SER A 68 -5.58 14.71 -8.28
C SER A 68 -6.53 14.53 -9.49
N ARG A 69 -7.64 13.82 -9.22
CA ARG A 69 -8.93 13.74 -9.93
C ARG A 69 -8.88 13.25 -11.39
N PRO A 70 -9.21 11.97 -11.66
CA PRO A 70 -9.53 11.57 -13.03
C PRO A 70 -10.61 12.50 -13.59
N ARG A 71 -10.40 13.02 -14.82
CA ARG A 71 -11.44 13.76 -15.56
C ARG A 71 -12.75 12.97 -15.45
N ARG A 72 -13.86 13.67 -15.10
CA ARG A 72 -15.20 13.15 -14.70
C ARG A 72 -15.76 11.93 -15.47
N TRP A 73 -15.19 11.58 -16.62
CA TRP A 73 -15.71 10.61 -17.56
C TRP A 73 -14.95 9.27 -17.60
N ARG A 74 -13.80 9.11 -16.95
CA ARG A 74 -13.13 7.80 -16.82
C ARG A 74 -12.38 7.65 -15.49
N PRO A 75 -12.88 6.86 -14.53
CA PRO A 75 -12.04 6.43 -13.42
C PRO A 75 -10.90 5.59 -13.99
N ARG A 76 -9.66 6.08 -13.87
CA ARG A 76 -8.50 5.21 -14.12
C ARG A 76 -8.41 4.14 -13.02
N PRO A 77 -8.00 2.91 -13.34
CA PRO A 77 -7.55 1.96 -12.32
C PRO A 77 -6.48 2.64 -11.45
N PHE A 78 -6.25 2.12 -10.24
CA PHE A 78 -5.05 2.57 -9.53
C PHE A 78 -3.88 2.13 -10.42
N GLU A 79 -3.03 3.07 -10.78
CA GLU A 79 -1.77 2.84 -11.49
C GLU A 79 -0.72 3.49 -10.58
N SER A 80 0.46 2.87 -10.44
CA SER A 80 1.54 3.37 -9.61
C SER A 80 2.18 4.61 -10.25
N GLU A 81 1.46 5.73 -10.31
CA GLU A 81 1.92 6.96 -10.97
C GLU A 81 3.25 7.45 -10.36
N ARG A 82 3.41 7.31 -9.03
CA ARG A 82 4.71 7.38 -8.36
C ARG A 82 4.74 6.40 -7.17
N LEU A 83 5.72 5.50 -7.18
CA LEU A 83 5.95 4.51 -6.12
C LEU A 83 7.17 4.95 -5.29
N TRP A 84 7.00 5.04 -3.98
CA TRP A 84 8.04 5.44 -3.02
C TRP A 84 8.12 4.44 -1.88
N TYR A 85 9.28 4.37 -1.22
CA TYR A 85 9.43 3.66 0.05
C TYR A 85 9.69 4.65 1.18
N ALA A 86 8.90 4.58 2.25
CA ALA A 86 8.98 5.52 3.36
C ALA A 86 9.15 4.77 4.68
N THR A 87 10.28 4.99 5.36
CA THR A 87 10.56 4.47 6.71
C THR A 87 9.89 5.32 7.80
N GLN A 88 9.73 6.62 7.51
CA GLN A 88 9.08 7.59 8.37
C GLN A 88 8.00 8.31 7.57
N LEU A 89 6.75 7.91 7.80
CA LEU A 89 5.62 8.40 7.02
C LEU A 89 5.25 9.88 7.30
N HIS A 90 5.87 10.53 8.28
CA HIS A 90 5.46 11.87 8.76
C HIS A 90 5.67 12.99 7.73
N SER A 91 6.50 12.76 6.70
CA SER A 91 6.96 13.80 5.77
C SER A 91 7.03 13.27 4.34
N LEU A 92 5.91 12.86 3.76
CA LEU A 92 5.88 12.47 2.35
C LEU A 92 5.91 13.70 1.42
N PRO A 93 6.82 13.76 0.42
CA PRO A 93 6.89 14.86 -0.52
C PRO A 93 5.60 14.98 -1.34
N GLY A 94 5.05 16.19 -1.46
CA GLY A 94 3.77 16.47 -2.13
C GLY A 94 2.53 16.24 -1.26
N GLY A 95 2.69 15.63 -0.08
CA GLY A 95 1.69 15.40 0.96
C GLY A 95 1.22 16.68 1.66
N GLY A 96 0.54 17.58 0.97
CA GLY A 96 -0.02 18.78 1.59
C GLY A 96 -0.94 18.44 2.78
N GLY A 97 -0.41 18.44 4.00
CA GLY A 97 -1.15 18.36 5.25
C GLY A 97 -1.62 16.97 5.72
N VAL A 98 -1.24 15.89 5.04
CA VAL A 98 -1.68 14.53 5.40
C VAL A 98 -0.79 13.97 6.52
N ARG A 99 -1.35 13.79 7.73
CA ARG A 99 -0.62 13.24 8.89
C ARG A 99 -0.65 11.73 8.92
N PHE A 100 0.49 11.15 9.28
CA PHE A 100 0.74 9.71 9.36
C PHE A 100 1.07 9.30 10.80
N ASP A 101 0.10 9.49 11.68
CA ASP A 101 0.21 9.21 13.12
C ASP A 101 -0.88 8.22 13.60
N GLY A 102 -1.61 7.62 12.66
CA GLY A 102 -2.71 6.69 12.94
C GLY A 102 -2.32 5.21 12.90
N TRP A 103 -3.29 4.37 12.54
CA TRP A 103 -3.16 2.91 12.44
C TRP A 103 -1.98 2.49 11.54
N GLU A 104 -1.73 3.22 10.47
CA GLU A 104 -0.65 3.01 9.51
C GLU A 104 0.75 3.11 10.13
N ALA A 105 0.97 4.06 11.05
CA ALA A 105 2.26 4.21 11.73
C ALA A 105 2.53 3.01 12.64
N ARG A 106 1.51 2.55 13.37
CA ARG A 106 1.59 1.36 14.22
C ARG A 106 1.86 0.08 13.42
N LEU A 107 1.36 0.00 12.18
CA LEU A 107 1.67 -1.15 11.31
C LEU A 107 3.17 -1.25 11.04
N ILE A 108 3.87 -0.14 10.77
CA ILE A 108 5.32 -0.16 10.50
C ILE A 108 6.09 -0.75 11.70
N GLU A 109 5.62 -0.53 12.91
CA GLU A 109 6.26 -1.04 14.13
C GLU A 109 6.00 -2.54 14.37
N THR A 110 4.93 -3.11 13.80
CA THR A 110 4.40 -4.42 14.22
C THR A 110 4.24 -5.44 13.11
N TYR A 111 4.27 -5.03 11.84
CA TYR A 111 4.16 -5.94 10.70
C TYR A 111 5.38 -6.82 10.55
N GLU A 112 5.22 -7.96 9.87
CA GLU A 112 6.35 -8.82 9.52
C GLU A 112 6.82 -8.57 8.08
N PRO A 113 7.95 -7.86 7.85
CA PRO A 113 8.39 -7.45 6.51
C PRO A 113 8.76 -8.63 5.61
N SER A 114 8.99 -9.82 6.17
CA SER A 114 9.27 -11.04 5.41
C SER A 114 8.03 -11.59 4.70
N ARG A 115 6.82 -11.32 5.23
CA ARG A 115 5.54 -11.91 4.79
C ARG A 115 4.48 -10.89 4.39
N GLU A 116 4.61 -9.67 4.90
CA GLU A 116 3.59 -8.63 4.83
C GLU A 116 4.18 -7.37 4.22
N ALA A 117 3.32 -6.49 3.74
CA ALA A 117 3.71 -5.16 3.31
C ALA A 117 2.68 -4.15 3.82
N VAL A 118 3.19 -3.03 4.34
CA VAL A 118 2.38 -1.85 4.62
C VAL A 118 2.31 -1.04 3.33
N ILE A 119 1.11 -0.85 2.79
CA ILE A 119 0.88 -0.08 1.57
C ILE A 119 0.03 1.14 1.91
N VAL A 120 0.50 2.32 1.53
CA VAL A 120 -0.21 3.59 1.69
C VAL A 120 -0.61 4.09 0.31
N LEU A 121 -1.91 4.36 0.14
CA LEU A 121 -2.45 4.98 -1.06
C LEU A 121 -2.79 6.44 -0.73
N VAL A 122 -2.16 7.38 -1.43
CA VAL A 122 -2.45 8.81 -1.29
C VAL A 122 -3.16 9.31 -2.55
N GLU A 123 -4.37 9.86 -2.38
CA GLU A 123 -5.16 10.46 -3.45
C GLU A 123 -5.64 11.85 -3.02
N ALA A 124 -5.16 12.89 -3.72
CA ALA A 124 -5.45 14.28 -3.38
C ALA A 124 -5.10 14.61 -1.91
N ASP A 125 -6.12 14.80 -1.07
CA ASP A 125 -6.03 15.10 0.37
C ASP A 125 -6.33 13.87 1.26
N ARG A 126 -6.45 12.68 0.66
CA ARG A 126 -6.87 11.46 1.35
C ARG A 126 -5.76 10.43 1.40
N LEU A 127 -5.66 9.81 2.56
CA LEU A 127 -4.75 8.71 2.85
C LEU A 127 -5.53 7.44 3.11
N ALA A 128 -4.99 6.36 2.58
CA ALA A 128 -5.49 5.05 2.89
C ALA A 128 -4.35 4.04 3.06
N GLY A 129 -4.03 3.65 4.30
CA GLY A 129 -3.15 2.52 4.54
C GLY A 129 -3.85 1.17 4.55
N TYR A 130 -3.05 0.15 4.28
CA TYR A 130 -3.43 -1.25 4.25
C TYR A 130 -2.25 -2.12 4.72
N LEU A 131 -2.57 -3.18 5.46
CA LEU A 131 -1.63 -4.29 5.67
C LEU A 131 -2.01 -5.40 4.69
N VAL A 132 -1.08 -5.78 3.83
CA VAL A 132 -1.32 -6.78 2.80
C VAL A 132 -0.41 -7.97 3.00
N ARG A 133 -0.98 -9.17 2.90
CA ARG A 133 -0.28 -10.45 2.97
C ARG A 133 -0.66 -11.32 1.79
N GLY A 134 0.30 -12.07 1.27
CA GLY A 134 0.05 -13.01 0.19
C GLY A 134 1.30 -13.81 -0.18
N PRO A 135 1.28 -14.49 -1.33
CA PRO A 135 2.42 -15.24 -1.87
C PRO A 135 3.63 -14.34 -2.05
N LEU A 136 4.83 -14.89 -1.83
CA LEU A 136 6.05 -14.13 -2.07
C LEU A 136 6.34 -14.01 -3.56
N PRO A 137 6.83 -12.85 -4.04
CA PRO A 137 7.27 -12.71 -5.43
C PRO A 137 8.45 -13.66 -5.73
N PRO A 138 8.67 -14.08 -6.98
CA PRO A 138 9.86 -14.85 -7.37
C PRO A 138 11.16 -14.15 -6.95
N ALA A 139 12.23 -14.90 -6.67
CA ALA A 139 13.49 -14.35 -6.18
C ALA A 139 14.04 -13.22 -7.09
N ALA A 140 14.02 -13.42 -8.41
CA ALA A 140 14.48 -12.43 -9.38
C ALA A 140 13.75 -11.07 -9.32
N ALA A 141 12.47 -11.05 -8.95
CA ALA A 141 11.71 -9.80 -8.84
C ALA A 141 12.06 -9.02 -7.56
N ARG A 142 12.52 -9.71 -6.51
CA ARG A 142 12.94 -9.10 -5.23
C ARG A 142 14.24 -8.31 -5.36
N GLU A 143 15.07 -8.66 -6.34
CA GLU A 143 16.40 -8.05 -6.57
C GLU A 143 16.32 -6.80 -7.46
N GLN A 144 15.40 -6.75 -8.42
CA GLN A 144 15.29 -5.64 -9.38
C GLN A 144 14.65 -4.37 -8.79
N SER A 145 13.88 -4.49 -7.71
CA SER A 145 13.08 -3.38 -7.17
C SER A 145 13.91 -2.39 -6.33
N GLY A 146 15.15 -2.73 -5.95
CA GLY A 146 16.03 -1.81 -5.21
C GLY A 146 16.56 -0.65 -6.06
N THR A 147 16.59 -0.77 -7.39
CA THR A 147 17.21 0.25 -8.28
C THR A 147 16.22 1.34 -8.73
N GLY A 148 14.93 1.20 -8.47
CA GLY A 148 13.87 2.06 -9.04
C GLY A 148 13.06 2.89 -8.02
N LEU A 149 13.36 2.77 -6.73
CA LEU A 149 12.71 3.57 -5.68
C LEU A 149 13.42 4.92 -5.61
N ASN A 150 12.78 5.99 -6.08
CA ASN A 150 13.20 7.37 -5.80
C ASN A 150 12.54 7.88 -4.52
#